data_AF-A0A6C0LPH2-F1
#
_entry.id   AF-A0A6C0LPH2-F1
#
_cell.length_a   1.000
_cell.length_b   1.000
_cell.length_c   1.000
_cell.angle_alpha   90.00
_cell.angle_beta   90.00
_cell.angle_gamma   90.00
#
_symmetry.space_group_name_H-M   'P 1'
#
loop_
_entity.id
_entity.type
_entity.pdbx_description
1 polymer ?
#
loop_
_entity_poly.entity_id
_entity_poly.type
_entity_poly.pdbx_seq_one_letter_code
_entity_poly.pdbx_strand_id
1 'polypeptide(L)'
;MADIQFTGTDEFHALWRSSAHEAVPYTDDFPEALLVLPELMDGSIGQGKATKITIQITLNGPKSNLRVSDNGMGVENERRLLQWAASKANDNLHRNGHGLKKCLTKWEPEYKKANWTIKYRRPGKNIQVIKGPFKGRDTDSDEDTKDGTTLYPSGTEISIDFDANKILESLSDKPTDLFNAIKELIQTRYSESILQNTEFGVNIINTSAKLDEKPLGLKSSRDDKKNWHSFKTCMESYIADGTIQNVFAQKISIPGGFYTLELFYIKVLGNTAFPLKKEFPKYGHKSMKSSRAHISLDGRMIEAIPIYQLMNREANHNDYNGFIAFVNFIPNSVNDAIQSMPAPCTTKVSLYENDPIFKKFKDDFYKTITPVIDEVLKNVEAAKAQAKPKAPVPAPAPPAAPAVLPALASTPVVYKDFFAFIQPKVKAINPTFTPQEITAEIARIWNQRKLLIAPAAAPPAPAPAPAPAPAPVPVPAPAPA
;
A
#
# COMPACT_ATOMS: atom_id res chain seq x y z
N MET A 1 -9.42 -33.71 19.91
CA MET A 1 -10.30 -33.24 18.82
C MET A 1 -10.18 -34.25 17.70
N ALA A 2 -11.31 -34.78 17.22
CA ALA A 2 -11.33 -35.76 16.13
C ALA A 2 -10.80 -35.12 14.85
N ASP A 3 -9.91 -35.81 14.13
CA ASP A 3 -9.53 -35.45 12.76
C ASP A 3 -10.78 -35.57 11.89
N ILE A 4 -11.43 -34.44 11.59
CA ILE A 4 -12.50 -34.40 10.59
C ILE A 4 -11.84 -34.67 9.24
N GLN A 5 -12.06 -35.88 8.69
CA GLN A 5 -11.68 -36.22 7.34
C GLN A 5 -12.75 -35.67 6.39
N PHE A 6 -12.41 -34.59 5.68
CA PHE A 6 -13.20 -34.10 4.54
C PHE A 6 -13.09 -35.13 3.42
N THR A 7 -14.22 -35.65 2.93
CA THR A 7 -14.25 -36.78 1.97
C THR A 7 -14.94 -36.45 0.65
N GLY A 8 -15.29 -35.18 0.40
CA GLY A 8 -15.94 -34.76 -0.84
C GLY A 8 -15.32 -33.52 -1.51
N THR A 9 -15.29 -33.50 -2.84
CA THR A 9 -14.93 -32.34 -3.66
C THR A 9 -15.85 -31.13 -3.43
N ASP A 10 -17.12 -31.37 -3.09
CA ASP A 10 -18.11 -30.33 -2.80
C ASP A 10 -17.77 -29.51 -1.54
N GLU A 11 -17.12 -30.12 -0.54
CA GLU A 11 -16.71 -29.44 0.69
C GLU A 11 -15.59 -28.44 0.42
N PHE A 12 -14.60 -28.82 -0.40
CA PHE A 12 -13.52 -27.91 -0.80
C PHE A 12 -14.03 -26.78 -1.71
N HIS A 13 -15.05 -27.02 -2.52
CA HIS A 13 -15.71 -25.96 -3.28
C HIS A 13 -16.40 -24.94 -2.35
N ALA A 14 -17.08 -25.40 -1.29
CA ALA A 14 -17.68 -24.50 -0.30
C ALA A 14 -16.62 -23.70 0.46
N LEU A 15 -15.55 -24.36 0.91
CA LEU A 15 -14.42 -23.71 1.59
C LEU A 15 -13.72 -22.68 0.70
N TRP A 16 -13.52 -23.01 -0.59
CA TRP A 16 -12.94 -22.09 -1.57
C TRP A 16 -13.76 -20.82 -1.73
N ARG A 17 -15.07 -20.96 -1.97
CA ARG A 17 -15.98 -19.82 -2.08
C ARG A 17 -16.00 -18.99 -0.80
N SER A 18 -16.03 -19.63 0.36
CA SER A 18 -15.99 -18.93 1.65
C SER A 18 -14.71 -18.10 1.81
N SER A 19 -13.54 -18.67 1.49
CA SER A 19 -12.27 -17.97 1.59
C SER A 19 -12.12 -16.86 0.54
N ALA A 20 -12.61 -17.09 -0.68
CA ALA A 20 -12.62 -16.10 -1.75
C ALA A 20 -13.45 -14.84 -1.38
N HIS A 21 -14.57 -15.01 -0.67
CA HIS A 21 -15.48 -13.92 -0.32
C HIS A 21 -15.33 -13.38 1.11
N GLU A 22 -14.52 -14.00 1.96
CA GLU A 22 -14.15 -13.41 3.24
C GLU A 22 -13.30 -12.16 2.99
N ALA A 23 -13.76 -11.01 3.49
CA ALA A 23 -13.13 -9.71 3.30
C ALA A 23 -11.67 -9.67 3.80
N VAL A 24 -10.88 -8.74 3.25
CA VAL A 24 -9.52 -8.42 3.72
C VAL A 24 -9.55 -7.04 4.38
N PRO A 25 -9.95 -6.93 5.66
CA PRO A 25 -10.67 -5.74 6.17
C PRO A 25 -9.81 -4.52 6.53
N TYR A 26 -8.49 -4.53 6.34
CA TYR A 26 -7.64 -3.46 6.92
C TYR A 26 -7.34 -2.29 5.97
N THR A 27 -7.57 -2.41 4.65
CA THR A 27 -7.45 -1.28 3.73
C THR A 27 -8.18 -1.50 2.39
N ASP A 28 -8.71 -0.43 1.81
CA ASP A 28 -9.22 -0.34 0.42
C ASP A 28 -8.18 0.27 -0.54
N ASP A 29 -6.95 0.51 -0.06
CA ASP A 29 -5.91 1.18 -0.84
C ASP A 29 -5.42 0.37 -2.05
N PHE A 30 -5.56 -0.96 -2.00
CA PHE A 30 -5.13 -1.90 -3.02
C PHE A 30 -6.22 -2.97 -3.24
N PRO A 31 -6.32 -3.56 -4.45
CA PRO A 31 -7.14 -4.74 -4.66
C PRO A 31 -6.82 -5.86 -3.65
N GLU A 32 -7.84 -6.53 -3.12
CA GLU A 32 -7.68 -7.54 -2.06
C GLU A 32 -6.69 -8.65 -2.45
N ALA A 33 -6.63 -9.01 -3.73
CA ALA A 33 -5.67 -10.00 -4.25
C ALA A 33 -4.21 -9.57 -4.03
N LEU A 34 -3.90 -8.27 -4.16
CA LEU A 34 -2.57 -7.74 -3.86
C LEU A 34 -2.29 -7.72 -2.36
N LEU A 35 -3.30 -7.49 -1.51
CA LEU A 35 -3.14 -7.49 -0.05
C LEU A 35 -2.75 -8.86 0.51
N VAL A 36 -3.13 -9.95 -0.16
CA VAL A 36 -2.77 -11.32 0.24
C VAL A 36 -1.55 -11.88 -0.49
N LEU A 37 -1.03 -11.19 -1.51
CA LEU A 37 0.20 -11.56 -2.21
C LEU A 37 1.41 -11.77 -1.25
N PRO A 38 1.57 -10.98 -0.17
CA PRO A 38 2.63 -11.23 0.83
C PRO A 38 2.60 -12.60 1.49
N GLU A 39 1.49 -13.34 1.48
CA GLU A 39 1.47 -14.71 2.02
C GLU A 39 2.40 -15.66 1.25
N LEU A 40 2.58 -15.44 -0.07
CA LEU A 40 3.50 -16.23 -0.87
C LEU A 40 4.95 -15.92 -0.48
N MET A 41 5.28 -14.64 -0.38
CA MET A 41 6.60 -14.15 0.02
C MET A 41 6.96 -14.55 1.45
N ASP A 42 6.00 -14.51 2.37
CA ASP A 42 6.21 -14.85 3.77
C ASP A 42 6.67 -16.30 3.96
N GLY A 43 6.08 -17.22 3.19
CA GLY A 43 6.46 -18.62 3.16
C GLY A 43 7.88 -18.82 2.64
N SER A 44 8.21 -18.15 1.52
CA SER A 44 9.55 -18.16 0.93
C SER A 44 10.62 -17.64 1.90
N ILE A 45 10.39 -16.51 2.59
CA ILE A 45 11.36 -15.93 3.54
C ILE A 45 11.42 -16.77 4.82
N GLY A 46 10.27 -17.18 5.34
CA GLY A 46 10.15 -17.85 6.63
C GLY A 46 10.67 -19.28 6.62
N GLN A 47 9.93 -20.18 5.98
CA GLN A 47 10.27 -21.61 5.92
C GLN A 47 11.22 -21.91 4.77
N GLY A 48 11.01 -21.27 3.62
CA GLY A 48 11.85 -21.46 2.43
C GLY A 48 13.27 -20.91 2.58
N LYS A 49 13.51 -19.96 3.49
CA LYS A 49 14.80 -19.25 3.67
C LYS A 49 15.34 -18.65 2.36
N ALA A 50 14.45 -18.21 1.48
CA ALA A 50 14.81 -17.65 0.18
C ALA A 50 15.59 -16.34 0.33
N THR A 51 16.65 -16.21 -0.47
CA THR A 51 17.44 -14.97 -0.60
C THR A 51 17.04 -14.17 -1.84
N LYS A 52 16.25 -14.77 -2.73
CA LYS A 52 15.69 -14.12 -3.92
C LYS A 52 14.26 -14.60 -4.16
N ILE A 53 13.36 -13.65 -4.41
CA ILE A 53 11.97 -13.89 -4.78
C ILE A 53 11.67 -13.08 -6.03
N THR A 54 11.07 -13.70 -7.04
CA THR A 54 10.66 -13.05 -8.29
C THR A 54 9.14 -13.14 -8.44
N ILE A 55 8.50 -11.99 -8.60
CA ILE A 55 7.07 -11.86 -8.87
C ILE A 55 6.93 -11.46 -10.34
N GLN A 56 6.25 -12.28 -11.13
CA GLN A 56 5.92 -11.99 -12.50
C GLN A 56 4.40 -11.94 -12.66
N ILE A 57 3.89 -10.86 -13.26
CA ILE A 57 2.48 -10.77 -13.66
C ILE A 57 2.43 -10.56 -15.15
N THR A 58 1.76 -11.46 -15.86
CA THR A 58 1.45 -11.33 -17.28
C THR A 58 0.01 -10.86 -17.42
N LEU A 59 -0.18 -9.65 -17.93
CA LEU A 59 -1.48 -9.02 -18.15
C LEU A 59 -1.99 -9.33 -19.57
N ASN A 60 -3.04 -10.14 -19.63
CA ASN A 60 -3.69 -10.58 -20.87
C ASN A 60 -5.22 -10.67 -20.68
N GLY A 61 -5.79 -9.68 -19.98
CA GLY A 61 -7.22 -9.64 -19.65
C GLY A 61 -7.67 -10.92 -18.90
N PRO A 62 -8.66 -11.67 -19.41
CA PRO A 62 -9.16 -12.89 -18.76
C PRO A 62 -8.18 -14.07 -18.69
N LYS A 63 -7.04 -14.00 -19.38
CA LYS A 63 -6.01 -15.07 -19.42
C LYS A 63 -4.69 -14.59 -18.82
N SER A 64 -4.77 -13.76 -17.78
CA SER A 64 -3.61 -13.25 -17.08
C SER A 64 -3.03 -14.32 -16.17
N ASN A 65 -1.75 -14.15 -15.79
CA ASN A 65 -1.05 -15.14 -14.97
C ASN A 65 -0.16 -14.43 -13.94
N LEU A 66 -0.27 -14.84 -12.68
CA LEU A 66 0.65 -14.48 -11.61
C LEU A 66 1.59 -15.66 -11.40
N ARG A 67 2.89 -15.40 -11.40
CA ARG A 67 3.94 -16.35 -11.08
C ARG A 67 4.83 -15.78 -9.99
N VAL A 68 5.00 -16.50 -8.90
CA VAL A 68 5.95 -16.17 -7.84
C VAL A 68 6.94 -17.31 -7.70
N SER A 69 8.23 -17.03 -7.92
CA SER A 69 9.30 -18.02 -7.77
C SER A 69 10.36 -17.57 -6.77
N ASP A 70 10.96 -18.53 -6.07
CA ASP A 70 12.03 -18.30 -5.11
C ASP A 70 13.16 -19.32 -5.25
N ASN A 71 14.31 -18.98 -4.68
CA ASN A 71 15.49 -19.85 -4.61
C ASN A 71 15.66 -20.52 -3.23
N GLY A 72 14.56 -20.68 -2.48
CA GLY A 72 14.58 -21.27 -1.16
C GLY A 72 14.81 -22.79 -1.18
N MET A 73 14.54 -23.45 -0.06
CA MET A 73 14.74 -24.90 0.09
C MET A 73 13.60 -25.75 -0.50
N GLY A 74 12.58 -25.12 -1.07
CA GLY A 74 11.33 -25.77 -1.49
C GLY A 74 10.35 -25.98 -0.34
N VAL A 75 9.35 -26.84 -0.55
CA VAL A 75 8.30 -27.14 0.45
C VAL A 75 8.77 -28.23 1.42
N GLU A 76 8.94 -27.93 2.70
CA GLU A 76 9.35 -28.89 3.74
C GLU A 76 8.24 -29.82 4.24
N ASN A 77 7.00 -29.35 4.26
CA ASN A 77 5.86 -30.10 4.79
C ASN A 77 4.65 -30.03 3.85
N GLU A 78 4.66 -30.92 2.86
CA GLU A 78 3.60 -31.05 1.86
C GLU A 78 2.26 -31.41 2.50
N ARG A 79 2.25 -32.24 3.56
CA ARG A 79 1.02 -32.57 4.29
C ARG A 79 0.34 -31.31 4.84
N ARG A 80 1.10 -30.36 5.40
CA ARG A 80 0.57 -29.08 5.87
C ARG A 80 0.14 -28.19 4.70
N LEU A 81 0.89 -28.20 3.60
CA LEU A 81 0.55 -27.48 2.37
C LEU A 81 -0.83 -27.92 1.83
N LEU A 82 -1.12 -29.22 1.88
CA LEU A 82 -2.35 -29.84 1.40
C LEU A 82 -3.49 -29.90 2.44
N GLN A 83 -3.29 -29.36 3.64
CA GLN A 83 -4.36 -29.16 4.62
C GLN A 83 -5.00 -27.78 4.45
N TRP A 84 -6.33 -27.68 4.50
CA TRP A 84 -7.04 -26.39 4.36
C TRP A 84 -6.64 -25.39 5.47
N ALA A 85 -6.55 -25.89 6.70
CA ALA A 85 -6.04 -25.19 7.87
C ALA A 85 -5.20 -26.17 8.70
N ALA A 86 -4.16 -25.66 9.35
CA ALA A 86 -3.29 -26.45 10.19
C ALA A 86 -3.76 -26.46 11.65
N SER A 87 -3.66 -27.60 12.31
CA SER A 87 -4.03 -27.75 13.74
C SER A 87 -2.94 -27.27 14.71
N LYS A 88 -1.72 -27.00 14.23
CA LYS A 88 -0.59 -26.54 15.03
C LYS A 88 0.11 -25.37 14.34
N ALA A 89 0.60 -24.41 15.11
CA ALA A 89 1.48 -23.37 14.59
C ALA A 89 2.90 -23.92 14.35
N ASN A 90 3.56 -23.47 13.29
CA ASN A 90 4.99 -23.76 13.07
C ASN A 90 5.88 -22.68 13.70
N ASP A 91 5.46 -21.42 13.63
CA ASP A 91 6.13 -20.25 14.20
C ASP A 91 5.13 -19.10 14.36
N ASN A 92 5.60 -17.92 14.77
CA ASN A 92 4.78 -16.73 15.01
C ASN A 92 3.96 -16.28 13.78
N LEU A 93 4.49 -16.48 12.58
CA LEU A 93 3.90 -16.05 11.33
C LEU A 93 3.09 -17.19 10.71
N HIS A 94 3.59 -18.42 10.73
CA HIS A 94 2.98 -19.59 10.08
C HIS A 94 2.07 -20.37 11.03
N ARG A 95 1.09 -19.69 11.63
CA ARG A 95 0.19 -20.30 12.64
C ARG A 95 -0.89 -21.18 12.01
N ASN A 96 -1.59 -20.67 11.00
CA ASN A 96 -2.90 -21.22 10.60
C ASN A 96 -2.89 -22.11 9.36
N GLY A 97 -1.81 -22.10 8.56
CA GLY A 97 -1.70 -22.92 7.34
C GLY A 97 -2.63 -22.53 6.18
N HIS A 98 -3.26 -21.35 6.27
CA HIS A 98 -4.30 -20.91 5.33
C HIS A 98 -3.85 -19.86 4.30
N GLY A 99 -2.79 -19.09 4.58
CA GLY A 99 -2.38 -17.93 3.78
C GLY A 99 -2.22 -18.19 2.28
N LEU A 100 -1.56 -19.29 1.90
CA LEU A 100 -1.44 -19.69 0.48
C LEU A 100 -2.82 -19.89 -0.17
N LYS A 101 -3.71 -20.64 0.49
CA LYS A 101 -5.04 -20.95 -0.07
C LYS A 101 -5.86 -19.68 -0.21
N LYS A 102 -5.77 -18.78 0.76
CA LYS A 102 -6.37 -17.45 0.69
C LYS A 102 -5.87 -16.70 -0.55
N CYS A 103 -4.54 -16.68 -0.78
CA CYS A 103 -3.98 -16.09 -1.99
C CYS A 103 -4.54 -16.75 -3.26
N LEU A 104 -4.53 -18.07 -3.37
CA LEU A 104 -5.11 -18.78 -4.53
C LEU A 104 -6.58 -18.39 -4.77
N THR A 105 -7.40 -18.35 -3.71
CA THR A 105 -8.83 -18.03 -3.80
C THR A 105 -9.13 -16.57 -4.13
N LYS A 106 -8.26 -15.63 -3.73
CA LYS A 106 -8.43 -14.20 -4.04
C LYS A 106 -8.00 -13.85 -5.46
N TRP A 107 -7.08 -14.63 -6.03
CA TRP A 107 -6.66 -14.47 -7.43
C TRP A 107 -7.56 -15.23 -8.40
N GLU A 108 -8.15 -16.36 -8.01
CA GLU A 108 -9.21 -17.04 -8.78
C GLU A 108 -10.38 -17.46 -7.86
N PRO A 109 -11.39 -16.60 -7.69
CA PRO A 109 -12.54 -16.85 -6.82
C PRO A 109 -13.42 -18.04 -7.24
N GLU A 110 -13.49 -18.33 -8.54
CA GLU A 110 -14.33 -19.39 -9.06
C GLU A 110 -13.60 -20.74 -9.01
N TYR A 111 -13.92 -21.58 -8.02
CA TYR A 111 -13.28 -22.88 -7.81
C TYR A 111 -13.19 -23.77 -9.08
N LYS A 112 -14.24 -23.77 -9.91
CA LYS A 112 -14.27 -24.56 -11.16
C LYS A 112 -13.32 -24.06 -12.24
N LYS A 113 -12.87 -22.80 -12.14
CA LYS A 113 -11.90 -22.18 -13.04
C LYS A 113 -10.49 -22.14 -12.45
N ALA A 114 -10.33 -22.51 -11.18
CA ALA A 114 -9.07 -22.47 -10.46
C ALA A 114 -7.99 -23.30 -11.16
N ASN A 115 -7.16 -22.62 -11.94
CA ASN A 115 -5.99 -23.18 -12.58
C ASN A 115 -4.74 -22.57 -11.96
N TRP A 116 -4.06 -23.37 -11.15
CA TRP A 116 -2.83 -22.99 -10.51
C TRP A 116 -1.90 -24.19 -10.41
N THR A 117 -0.60 -23.93 -10.32
CA THR A 117 0.43 -24.95 -10.15
C THR A 117 1.43 -24.51 -9.10
N ILE A 118 1.83 -25.43 -8.23
CA ILE A 118 2.94 -25.26 -7.29
C ILE A 118 4.02 -26.25 -7.71
N LYS A 119 5.14 -25.73 -8.19
CA LYS A 119 6.35 -26.49 -8.44
C LYS A 119 7.30 -26.27 -7.27
N TYR A 120 7.93 -27.32 -6.76
CA TYR A 120 9.02 -27.14 -5.82
C TYR A 120 10.09 -28.21 -5.99
N ARG A 121 11.32 -27.83 -5.67
CA ARG A 121 12.47 -28.71 -5.63
C ARG A 121 13.14 -28.58 -4.28
N ARG A 122 13.38 -29.73 -3.64
CA ARG A 122 14.31 -29.81 -2.51
C ARG A 122 15.71 -30.13 -3.01
N PRO A 123 16.77 -29.75 -2.28
CA PRO A 123 18.14 -30.09 -2.65
C PRO A 123 18.30 -31.59 -2.95
N GLY A 124 18.83 -31.91 -4.13
CA GLY A 124 19.07 -33.30 -4.56
C GLY A 124 17.82 -34.11 -4.90
N LYS A 125 16.67 -33.47 -5.12
CA LYS A 125 15.40 -34.11 -5.53
C LYS A 125 14.93 -33.58 -6.88
N ASN A 126 14.06 -34.34 -7.55
CA ASN A 126 13.36 -33.87 -8.74
C ASN A 126 12.27 -32.86 -8.36
N ILE A 127 11.71 -32.20 -9.36
CA ILE A 127 10.62 -31.24 -9.15
C ILE A 127 9.34 -32.00 -8.84
N GLN A 128 8.66 -31.57 -7.79
CA GLN A 128 7.30 -31.98 -7.48
C GLN A 128 6.35 -30.90 -8.01
N VAL A 129 5.25 -31.32 -8.63
CA VAL A 129 4.26 -30.44 -9.26
C VAL A 129 2.88 -30.75 -8.72
N ILE A 130 2.32 -29.83 -7.93
CA ILE A 130 0.96 -29.90 -7.41
C ILE A 130 0.07 -28.99 -8.25
N LYS A 131 -1.10 -29.47 -8.66
CA LYS A 131 -2.00 -28.73 -9.57
C LYS A 131 -3.40 -28.57 -9.01
N GLY A 132 -4.01 -27.42 -9.30
CA GLY A 132 -5.40 -27.13 -8.96
C GLY A 132 -6.42 -27.92 -9.78
N PRO A 133 -7.68 -27.98 -9.34
CA PRO A 133 -8.22 -27.31 -8.15
C PRO A 133 -7.82 -28.00 -6.83
N PHE A 134 -7.90 -27.28 -5.71
CA PHE A 134 -7.51 -27.82 -4.39
C PHE A 134 -8.52 -28.89 -3.93
N LYS A 135 -8.04 -30.08 -3.59
CA LYS A 135 -8.83 -31.23 -3.09
C LYS A 135 -8.27 -31.78 -1.77
N GLY A 136 -7.58 -30.94 -1.00
CA GLY A 136 -6.88 -31.39 0.19
C GLY A 136 -5.75 -32.35 -0.15
N ARG A 137 -5.72 -33.53 0.50
CA ARG A 137 -4.70 -34.55 0.24
C ARG A 137 -4.87 -35.26 -1.10
N ASP A 138 -6.05 -35.17 -1.71
CA ASP A 138 -6.35 -35.77 -3.01
C ASP A 138 -6.05 -34.78 -4.16
N THR A 139 -5.32 -33.70 -3.88
CA THR A 139 -4.88 -32.74 -4.90
C THR A 139 -3.82 -33.40 -5.77
N ASP A 140 -3.98 -33.27 -7.09
CA ASP A 140 -3.13 -33.93 -8.07
C ASP A 140 -1.66 -33.49 -7.88
N SER A 141 -0.76 -34.48 -7.78
CA SER A 141 0.67 -34.29 -7.54
C SER A 141 1.48 -35.23 -8.43
N ASP A 142 2.42 -34.67 -9.18
CA ASP A 142 3.30 -35.39 -10.11
C ASP A 142 4.78 -35.08 -9.82
N GLU A 143 5.67 -36.02 -10.13
CA GLU A 143 7.12 -35.78 -10.16
C GLU A 143 7.58 -35.55 -11.60
N ASP A 144 8.20 -34.39 -11.87
CA ASP A 144 8.83 -34.12 -13.16
C ASP A 144 10.28 -34.60 -13.14
N THR A 145 10.50 -35.75 -13.79
CA THR A 145 11.81 -36.41 -13.90
C THR A 145 12.65 -35.92 -15.07
N LYS A 146 12.10 -35.07 -15.94
CA LYS A 146 12.77 -34.61 -17.16
C LYS A 146 13.32 -33.20 -17.05
N ASP A 147 12.71 -32.35 -16.22
CA ASP A 147 13.19 -31.00 -15.97
C ASP A 147 14.32 -30.98 -14.92
N GLY A 148 15.58 -30.99 -15.38
CA GLY A 148 16.75 -30.89 -14.51
C GLY A 148 17.11 -29.45 -14.09
N THR A 149 16.53 -28.44 -14.71
CA THR A 149 17.06 -27.05 -14.66
C THR A 149 16.20 -26.08 -13.86
N THR A 150 14.88 -26.24 -13.89
CA THR A 150 13.96 -25.34 -13.19
C THR A 150 14.14 -25.48 -11.68
N LEU A 151 14.20 -24.35 -10.96
CA LEU A 151 14.39 -24.29 -9.50
C LEU A 151 15.67 -25.02 -9.02
N TYR A 152 16.73 -25.10 -9.84
CA TYR A 152 17.99 -25.69 -9.41
C TYR A 152 18.81 -24.74 -8.52
N PRO A 153 19.43 -25.20 -7.42
CA PRO A 153 19.39 -26.56 -6.87
C PRO A 153 18.12 -26.85 -6.02
N SER A 154 17.41 -25.81 -5.59
CA SER A 154 16.13 -25.88 -4.88
C SER A 154 15.32 -24.60 -5.07
N GLY A 155 14.03 -24.65 -4.75
CA GLY A 155 13.15 -23.49 -4.76
C GLY A 155 11.68 -23.85 -4.84
N THR A 156 10.83 -22.83 -4.89
CA THR A 156 9.39 -22.96 -5.13
C THR A 156 8.97 -22.02 -6.27
N GLU A 157 8.04 -22.43 -7.12
CA GLU A 157 7.33 -21.59 -8.09
C GLU A 157 5.83 -21.84 -7.95
N ILE A 158 5.06 -20.78 -7.75
CA ILE A 158 3.60 -20.80 -7.69
C ILE A 158 3.09 -20.00 -8.88
N SER A 159 2.22 -20.60 -9.69
CA SER A 159 1.60 -19.98 -10.85
C SER A 159 0.09 -20.04 -10.71
N ILE A 160 -0.61 -18.93 -10.98
CA ILE A 160 -2.05 -18.78 -10.82
C ILE A 160 -2.59 -18.04 -12.05
N ASP A 161 -3.51 -18.67 -12.77
CA ASP A 161 -4.24 -17.98 -13.84
C ASP A 161 -5.41 -17.17 -13.25
N PHE A 162 -5.66 -16.00 -13.81
CA PHE A 162 -6.71 -15.09 -13.33
C PHE A 162 -7.23 -14.13 -14.41
N ASP A 163 -8.40 -13.53 -14.14
CA ASP A 163 -8.96 -12.45 -14.95
C ASP A 163 -8.53 -11.08 -14.40
N ALA A 164 -7.56 -10.44 -15.05
CA ALA A 164 -7.02 -9.16 -14.57
C ALA A 164 -8.07 -8.05 -14.48
N ASN A 165 -9.05 -8.02 -15.39
CA ASN A 165 -10.07 -6.97 -15.42
C ASN A 165 -10.95 -7.03 -14.17
N LYS A 166 -11.15 -8.23 -13.62
CA LYS A 166 -11.94 -8.44 -12.40
C LYS A 166 -11.10 -8.30 -11.12
N ILE A 167 -9.88 -8.83 -11.13
CA ILE A 167 -9.08 -9.01 -9.92
C ILE A 167 -8.21 -7.80 -9.59
N LEU A 168 -7.68 -7.13 -10.60
CA LEU A 168 -6.78 -5.98 -10.43
C LEU A 168 -7.48 -4.63 -10.71
N GLU A 169 -8.73 -4.68 -11.19
CA GLU A 169 -9.58 -3.51 -11.44
C GLU A 169 -8.84 -2.43 -12.24
N SER A 170 -8.68 -1.23 -11.65
CA SER A 170 -8.02 -0.07 -12.26
C SER A 170 -6.52 -0.23 -12.54
N LEU A 171 -5.89 -1.32 -12.07
CA LEU A 171 -4.49 -1.66 -12.33
C LEU A 171 -4.30 -2.69 -13.46
N SER A 172 -5.41 -3.25 -13.98
CA SER A 172 -5.39 -4.37 -14.94
C SER A 172 -4.70 -4.07 -16.27
N ASP A 173 -4.60 -2.79 -16.64
CA ASP A 173 -4.00 -2.29 -17.87
C ASP A 173 -2.89 -1.26 -17.63
N LYS A 174 -2.47 -1.06 -16.37
CA LYS A 174 -1.45 -0.05 -15.99
C LYS A 174 -0.21 -0.72 -15.39
N PRO A 175 0.72 -1.21 -16.22
CA PRO A 175 1.86 -1.98 -15.74
C PRO A 175 2.77 -1.18 -14.79
N THR A 176 2.93 0.12 -15.03
CA THR A 176 3.71 1.00 -14.16
C THR A 176 3.06 1.17 -12.78
N ASP A 177 1.75 1.37 -12.74
CA ASP A 177 1.00 1.56 -11.49
C ASP A 177 0.95 0.26 -10.69
N LEU A 178 0.73 -0.88 -11.36
CA LEU A 178 0.76 -2.20 -10.74
C LEU A 178 2.14 -2.51 -10.13
N PHE A 179 3.22 -2.21 -10.87
CA PHE A 179 4.58 -2.34 -10.33
C PHE A 179 4.77 -1.48 -9.08
N ASN A 180 4.37 -0.20 -9.12
CA ASN A 180 4.52 0.70 -7.98
C ASN A 180 3.70 0.23 -6.78
N ALA A 181 2.49 -0.31 -7.00
CA ALA A 181 1.65 -0.86 -5.95
C ALA A 181 2.31 -2.07 -5.26
N ILE A 182 2.84 -3.02 -6.04
CA ILE A 182 3.55 -4.20 -5.50
C ILE A 182 4.82 -3.76 -4.76
N LYS A 183 5.58 -2.82 -5.33
CA LYS A 183 6.76 -2.25 -4.69
C LYS A 183 6.41 -1.60 -3.34
N GLU A 184 5.38 -0.76 -3.28
CA GLU A 184 4.94 -0.11 -2.04
C GLU A 184 4.47 -1.14 -1.00
N LEU A 185 3.75 -2.19 -1.42
CA LEU A 185 3.37 -3.31 -0.55
C LEU A 185 4.59 -4.00 0.05
N ILE A 186 5.61 -4.31 -0.75
CA ILE A 186 6.85 -4.95 -0.27
C ILE A 186 7.59 -4.05 0.71
N GLN A 187 7.81 -2.77 0.36
CA GLN A 187 8.56 -1.82 1.19
C GLN A 187 7.82 -1.45 2.49
N THR A 188 6.49 -1.56 2.50
CA THR A 188 5.68 -1.33 3.71
C THR A 188 5.56 -2.61 4.55
N ARG A 189 5.54 -3.79 3.92
CA ARG A 189 5.40 -5.08 4.61
C ARG A 189 6.66 -5.49 5.36
N TYR A 190 7.84 -5.28 4.78
CA TYR A 190 9.08 -5.87 5.28
C TYR A 190 10.02 -4.83 5.91
N SER A 191 10.61 -5.20 7.04
CA SER A 191 11.67 -4.42 7.67
C SER A 191 12.90 -4.30 6.78
N GLU A 192 13.72 -3.28 7.05
CA GLU A 192 14.97 -3.07 6.33
C GLU A 192 15.86 -4.31 6.34
N SER A 193 15.98 -5.00 7.47
CA SER A 193 16.80 -6.22 7.56
C SER A 193 16.33 -7.31 6.58
N ILE A 194 15.02 -7.49 6.41
CA ILE A 194 14.48 -8.46 5.46
C ILE A 194 14.77 -8.01 4.03
N LEU A 195 14.53 -6.74 3.69
CA LEU A 195 14.83 -6.20 2.36
C LEU A 195 16.34 -6.27 2.03
N GLN A 196 17.20 -6.17 3.05
CA GLN A 196 18.64 -6.29 2.90
C GLN A 196 19.14 -7.74 2.89
N ASN A 197 18.33 -8.73 3.24
CA ASN A 197 18.69 -10.15 3.16
C ASN A 197 18.01 -10.90 2.01
N THR A 198 16.93 -10.34 1.45
CA THR A 198 16.16 -10.95 0.37
C THR A 198 16.00 -9.97 -0.79
N GLU A 199 16.46 -10.36 -1.97
CA GLU A 199 16.18 -9.65 -3.22
C GLU A 199 14.73 -9.89 -3.66
N PHE A 200 14.02 -8.82 -4.01
CA PHE A 200 12.69 -8.87 -4.60
C PHE A 200 12.76 -8.38 -6.05
N GLY A 201 12.50 -9.27 -7.00
CA GLY A 201 12.33 -8.94 -8.41
C GLY A 201 10.86 -8.85 -8.77
N VAL A 202 10.45 -7.80 -9.49
CA VAL A 202 9.08 -7.64 -10.01
C VAL A 202 9.14 -7.43 -11.52
N ASN A 203 8.43 -8.27 -12.27
CA ASN A 203 8.34 -8.25 -13.73
C ASN A 203 6.88 -8.16 -14.17
N ILE A 204 6.47 -7.03 -14.71
CA ILE A 204 5.12 -6.85 -15.25
C ILE A 204 5.20 -6.90 -16.77
N ILE A 205 4.60 -7.95 -17.35
CA ILE A 205 4.55 -8.20 -18.79
C ILE A 205 3.14 -7.87 -19.26
N ASN A 206 2.99 -6.86 -20.12
CA ASN A 206 1.72 -6.58 -20.76
C ASN A 206 1.71 -7.18 -22.17
N THR A 207 0.81 -8.13 -22.42
CA THR A 207 0.61 -8.74 -23.74
C THR A 207 -0.70 -8.30 -24.39
N SER A 208 -1.47 -7.44 -23.73
CA SER A 208 -2.69 -6.87 -24.28
C SER A 208 -2.36 -5.94 -25.45
N ALA A 209 -3.01 -6.17 -26.60
CA ALA A 209 -2.84 -5.38 -27.82
C ALA A 209 -3.34 -3.91 -27.72
N LYS A 210 -3.84 -3.48 -26.55
CA LYS A 210 -4.60 -2.23 -26.40
C LYS A 210 -3.78 -1.00 -25.98
N LEU A 211 -2.48 -1.06 -25.72
CA LEU A 211 -1.76 0.06 -25.10
C LEU A 211 -0.34 0.32 -25.62
N ASP A 212 0.00 1.62 -25.63
CA ASP A 212 1.28 2.21 -26.05
C ASP A 212 2.40 2.13 -24.98
N GLU A 213 2.14 1.54 -23.80
CA GLU A 213 3.15 1.42 -22.75
C GLU A 213 4.06 0.20 -22.98
N LYS A 214 5.37 0.46 -23.05
CA LYS A 214 6.39 -0.59 -23.17
C LYS A 214 6.37 -1.52 -21.94
N PRO A 215 6.71 -2.82 -22.10
CA PRO A 215 6.94 -3.72 -20.98
C PRO A 215 7.93 -3.12 -19.99
N LEU A 216 7.63 -3.19 -18.69
CA LEU A 216 8.48 -2.57 -17.65
C LEU A 216 9.82 -3.31 -17.47
N GLY A 217 9.89 -4.56 -17.92
CA GLY A 217 10.98 -5.49 -17.63
C GLY A 217 11.05 -5.90 -16.16
N LEU A 218 11.97 -6.81 -15.83
CA LEU A 218 12.29 -7.15 -14.44
C LEU A 218 12.99 -5.96 -13.78
N LYS A 219 12.43 -5.50 -12.65
CA LYS A 219 13.05 -4.52 -11.76
C LYS A 219 13.32 -5.16 -10.42
N SER A 220 14.50 -4.90 -9.86
CA SER A 220 14.94 -5.53 -8.61
C SER A 220 15.02 -4.51 -7.47
N SER A 221 14.81 -4.99 -6.24
CA SER A 221 15.13 -4.25 -5.02
C SER A 221 16.63 -3.94 -4.89
N ARG A 222 17.48 -4.59 -5.69
CA ARG A 222 18.94 -4.44 -5.73
C ARG A 222 19.48 -3.65 -6.91
N ASP A 223 18.62 -3.08 -7.76
CA ASP A 223 19.09 -2.33 -8.92
C ASP A 223 19.94 -1.11 -8.47
N ASP A 224 21.17 -1.01 -9.01
CA ASP A 224 22.28 -0.11 -8.63
C ASP A 224 21.95 1.39 -8.42
N LYS A 225 20.78 1.84 -8.87
CA LYS A 225 20.37 3.26 -8.82
C LYS A 225 19.32 3.58 -7.77
N LYS A 226 18.64 2.58 -7.19
CA LYS A 226 17.39 2.82 -6.44
C LYS A 226 17.13 1.85 -5.27
N ASN A 227 18.15 1.17 -4.73
CA ASN A 227 18.06 0.25 -3.59
C ASN A 227 16.78 0.47 -2.76
N TRP A 228 15.88 -0.51 -2.77
CA TRP A 228 14.58 -0.32 -2.11
C TRP A 228 14.80 -0.35 -0.61
N HIS A 229 14.29 0.65 0.08
CA HIS A 229 14.32 0.74 1.54
C HIS A 229 12.93 0.53 2.14
N SER A 230 12.88 0.09 3.39
CA SER A 230 11.63 -0.06 4.11
C SER A 230 10.97 1.30 4.31
N PHE A 231 9.64 1.31 4.45
CA PHE A 231 8.89 2.54 4.66
C PHE A 231 9.39 3.31 5.89
N LYS A 232 9.71 2.59 6.98
CA LYS A 232 10.31 3.17 8.19
C LYS A 232 11.66 3.82 7.91
N THR A 233 12.55 3.14 7.19
CA THR A 233 13.87 3.69 6.84
C THR A 233 13.76 4.93 5.95
N CYS A 234 12.85 4.93 4.99
CA CYS A 234 12.56 6.13 4.20
C CYS A 234 12.08 7.28 5.10
N MET A 235 11.14 7.03 6.02
CA MET A 235 10.67 8.02 7.01
C MET A 235 11.82 8.60 7.85
N GLU A 236 12.71 7.74 8.35
CA GLU A 236 13.87 8.14 9.16
C GLU A 236 14.85 9.02 8.39
N SER A 237 15.06 8.75 7.09
CA SER A 237 15.98 9.55 6.26
C SER A 237 15.52 11.01 6.10
N TYR A 238 14.21 11.26 6.15
CA TYR A 238 13.61 12.60 6.09
C TYR A 238 13.54 13.32 7.45
N ILE A 239 14.15 12.77 8.51
CA ILE A 239 14.33 13.50 9.77
C ILE A 239 15.41 14.58 9.62
N ALA A 240 16.49 14.25 8.91
CA ALA A 240 17.67 15.12 8.80
C ALA A 240 17.37 16.45 8.08
N ASP A 241 16.45 16.45 7.11
CA ASP A 241 16.03 17.66 6.38
C ASP A 241 14.84 18.40 7.05
N GLY A 242 14.32 17.86 8.16
CA GLY A 242 13.24 18.46 8.94
C GLY A 242 11.84 18.30 8.36
N THR A 243 11.67 17.53 7.28
CA THR A 243 10.37 17.16 6.69
C THR A 243 9.55 16.32 7.65
N ILE A 244 10.22 15.43 8.39
CA ILE A 244 9.64 14.50 9.36
C ILE A 244 10.27 14.75 10.72
N GLN A 245 9.48 14.56 11.77
CA GLN A 245 9.95 14.57 13.15
C GLN A 245 9.60 13.23 13.81
N ASN A 246 10.58 12.58 14.42
CA ASN A 246 10.30 11.52 15.39
C ASN A 246 9.88 12.21 16.71
N VAL A 247 8.63 12.01 17.12
CA VAL A 247 8.04 12.66 18.29
C VAL A 247 7.96 11.72 19.49
N PHE A 248 8.14 10.42 19.28
CA PHE A 248 8.12 9.42 20.35
C PHE A 248 8.86 8.16 19.92
N ALA A 249 9.66 7.61 20.80
CA ALA A 249 10.27 6.31 20.60
C ALA A 249 10.42 5.61 21.96
N GLN A 250 9.84 4.42 22.09
CA GLN A 250 9.97 3.62 23.31
C GLN A 250 10.07 2.13 22.99
N LYS A 251 10.85 1.42 23.80
CA LYS A 251 10.86 -0.03 23.88
C LYS A 251 10.08 -0.44 25.13
N ILE A 252 9.02 -1.24 24.95
CA ILE A 252 8.11 -1.65 26.01
C ILE A 252 8.20 -3.16 26.19
N SER A 253 8.61 -3.59 27.38
CA SER A 253 8.73 -5.00 27.73
C SER A 253 7.36 -5.65 27.94
N ILE A 254 7.20 -6.86 27.43
CA ILE A 254 6.04 -7.72 27.66
C ILE A 254 6.55 -9.11 28.06
N PRO A 255 5.71 -9.98 28.66
CA PRO A 255 6.10 -11.38 28.85
C PRO A 255 6.60 -11.98 27.54
N GLY A 256 7.70 -12.73 27.58
CA GLY A 256 8.28 -13.39 26.40
C GLY A 256 8.88 -12.49 25.32
N GLY A 257 8.97 -11.17 25.51
CA GLY A 257 9.60 -10.29 24.52
C GLY A 257 9.45 -8.80 24.80
N PHE A 258 9.38 -8.01 23.74
CA PHE A 258 9.11 -6.58 23.81
C PHE A 258 8.44 -6.11 22.52
N TYR A 259 7.90 -4.90 22.52
CA TYR A 259 7.62 -4.19 21.30
C TYR A 259 8.31 -2.82 21.28
N THR A 260 8.70 -2.38 20.10
CA THR A 260 9.11 -0.99 19.88
C THR A 260 7.90 -0.21 19.39
N LEU A 261 7.71 1.01 19.89
CA LEU A 261 6.69 1.95 19.45
C LEU A 261 7.39 3.26 19.09
N GLU A 262 7.29 3.64 17.83
CA GLU A 262 7.84 4.90 17.31
C GLU A 262 6.73 5.70 16.63
N LEU A 263 6.63 6.99 16.92
CA LEU A 263 5.66 7.90 16.32
C LEU A 263 6.39 8.99 15.56
N PHE A 264 6.01 9.16 14.30
CA PHE A 264 6.53 10.18 13.42
C PHE A 264 5.43 11.18 13.06
N TYR A 265 5.82 12.43 12.87
CA TYR A 265 4.95 13.50 12.41
C TYR A 265 5.52 14.16 11.15
N ILE A 266 4.73 14.16 10.07
CA ILE A 266 5.05 14.84 8.81
C ILE A 266 4.78 16.34 9.00
N LYS A 267 5.83 17.16 9.03
CA LYS A 267 5.74 18.60 9.29
C LYS A 267 5.26 19.41 8.10
N VAL A 268 5.42 18.87 6.89
CA VAL A 268 5.01 19.50 5.64
C VAL A 268 3.50 19.84 5.66
N LEU A 269 3.09 20.92 5.00
CA LEU A 269 1.68 21.22 4.75
C LEU A 269 1.09 20.20 3.76
N GLY A 270 -0.17 19.79 3.96
CA GLY A 270 -0.75 18.60 3.31
C GLY A 270 -0.67 18.57 1.77
N ASN A 271 -0.79 19.72 1.10
CA ASN A 271 -0.75 19.77 -0.37
C ASN A 271 0.66 19.97 -0.95
N THR A 272 1.66 20.27 -0.13
CA THR A 272 3.03 20.45 -0.61
C THR A 272 3.61 19.09 -0.98
N ALA A 273 4.16 18.97 -2.19
CA ALA A 273 4.85 17.76 -2.60
C ALA A 273 6.13 17.57 -1.79
N PHE A 274 6.36 16.36 -1.30
CA PHE A 274 7.61 15.95 -0.66
C PHE A 274 7.97 14.54 -1.14
N PRO A 275 9.26 14.17 -1.13
CA PRO A 275 9.74 12.94 -1.78
C PRO A 275 9.04 11.66 -1.30
N LEU A 276 8.79 11.51 0.00
CA LEU A 276 8.13 10.32 0.55
C LEU A 276 6.74 10.07 -0.04
N LYS A 277 5.94 11.11 -0.31
CA LYS A 277 4.62 10.98 -0.96
C LYS A 277 4.74 10.38 -2.36
N LYS A 278 5.86 10.61 -3.06
CA LYS A 278 6.11 10.04 -4.39
C LYS A 278 6.53 8.57 -4.30
N GLU A 279 7.29 8.22 -3.26
CA GLU A 279 7.76 6.84 -3.04
C GLU A 279 6.68 5.93 -2.47
N PHE A 280 5.83 6.46 -1.59
CA PHE A 280 4.73 5.77 -0.92
C PHE A 280 3.43 6.56 -1.08
N PRO A 281 2.78 6.54 -2.27
CA PRO A 281 1.56 7.30 -2.51
C PRO A 281 0.39 6.98 -1.57
N LYS A 282 0.31 5.77 -1.03
CA LYS A 282 -0.77 5.36 -0.11
C LYS A 282 -0.41 5.69 1.34
N TYR A 283 0.79 5.32 1.77
CA TYR A 283 1.18 5.41 3.18
C TYR A 283 2.02 6.64 3.54
N GLY A 284 2.81 7.17 2.62
CA GLY A 284 3.74 8.29 2.85
C GLY A 284 3.15 9.68 2.67
N HIS A 285 1.82 9.81 2.61
CA HIS A 285 1.14 11.09 2.41
C HIS A 285 0.66 11.67 3.75
N LYS A 286 0.68 13.00 3.90
CA LYS A 286 -0.02 13.68 5.00
C LYS A 286 -1.53 13.74 4.71
N SER A 287 -2.22 12.63 4.97
CA SER A 287 -3.67 12.54 4.87
C SER A 287 -4.27 11.70 6.00
N MET A 288 -5.57 11.88 6.27
CA MET A 288 -6.32 11.03 7.20
C MET A 288 -6.25 9.55 6.85
N LYS A 289 -6.20 9.22 5.55
CA LYS A 289 -6.12 7.83 5.07
C LYS A 289 -4.76 7.19 5.33
N SER A 290 -3.71 8.00 5.34
CA SER A 290 -2.33 7.55 5.52
C SER A 290 -1.90 7.56 6.99
N SER A 291 -2.63 8.25 7.85
CA SER A 291 -2.34 8.32 9.29
C SER A 291 -2.69 7.03 10.02
N ARG A 292 -1.73 6.10 10.02
CA ARG A 292 -1.88 4.73 10.51
C ARG A 292 -0.74 4.32 11.44
N ALA A 293 -1.04 3.36 12.30
CA ALA A 293 -0.05 2.58 13.03
C ALA A 293 0.23 1.28 12.26
N HIS A 294 1.45 1.15 11.76
CA HIS A 294 1.95 -0.03 11.07
C HIS A 294 2.45 -1.03 12.11
N ILE A 295 1.68 -2.09 12.33
CA ILE A 295 1.93 -3.08 13.38
C ILE A 295 2.55 -4.33 12.77
N SER A 296 3.72 -4.69 13.27
CA SER A 296 4.57 -5.75 12.76
C SER A 296 4.85 -6.82 13.79
N LEU A 297 5.01 -8.05 13.32
CA LEU A 297 5.54 -9.17 14.07
C LEU A 297 6.89 -9.56 13.45
N ASP A 298 7.97 -9.48 14.24
CA ASP A 298 9.32 -9.86 13.82
C ASP A 298 9.74 -9.20 12.48
N GLY A 299 9.48 -7.89 12.37
CA GLY A 299 9.83 -7.11 11.18
C GLY A 299 8.94 -7.35 9.95
N ARG A 300 7.78 -8.00 10.12
CA ARG A 300 6.76 -8.14 9.06
C ARG A 300 5.46 -7.48 9.49
N MET A 301 5.06 -6.41 8.80
CA MET A 301 3.83 -5.66 9.09
C MET A 301 2.61 -6.54 8.85
N ILE A 302 1.83 -6.85 9.88
CA ILE A 302 0.58 -7.62 9.77
C ILE A 302 -0.58 -6.70 9.36
N GLU A 303 -0.66 -5.51 9.95
CA GLU A 303 -1.79 -4.61 9.79
C GLU A 303 -1.36 -3.14 9.87
N ALA A 304 -2.10 -2.25 9.20
CA ALA A 304 -1.92 -0.80 9.29
C ALA A 304 -3.24 -0.15 9.76
N ILE A 305 -3.37 0.03 11.07
CA ILE A 305 -4.61 0.49 11.72
C ILE A 305 -4.66 2.02 11.71
N PRO A 306 -5.75 2.66 11.26
CA PRO A 306 -5.91 4.10 11.39
C PRO A 306 -5.73 4.59 12.83
N ILE A 307 -4.91 5.62 13.04
CA ILE A 307 -4.56 6.10 14.39
C ILE A 307 -5.83 6.46 15.18
N TYR A 308 -6.82 7.10 14.57
CA TYR A 308 -8.05 7.48 15.26
C TYR A 308 -8.79 6.30 15.92
N GLN A 309 -8.71 5.10 15.33
CA GLN A 309 -9.31 3.89 15.90
C GLN A 309 -8.56 3.43 17.15
N LEU A 310 -7.23 3.54 17.15
CA LEU A 310 -6.41 3.30 18.35
C LEU A 310 -6.60 4.38 19.42
N MET A 311 -7.13 5.53 19.04
CA MET A 311 -7.47 6.63 19.96
C MET A 311 -8.91 6.54 20.50
N ASN A 312 -9.58 5.40 20.33
CA ASN A 312 -10.97 5.17 20.73
C ASN A 312 -11.96 6.20 20.16
N ARG A 313 -11.72 6.65 18.92
CA ARG A 313 -12.66 7.52 18.18
C ARG A 313 -13.37 6.74 17.08
N GLU A 314 -14.66 7.03 16.90
CA GLU A 314 -15.48 6.43 15.84
C GLU A 314 -15.18 7.01 14.46
N ALA A 315 -14.81 8.28 14.40
CA ALA A 315 -14.50 9.00 13.17
C ALA A 315 -13.27 9.89 13.33
N ASN A 316 -12.61 10.16 12.22
CA ASN A 316 -11.49 11.09 12.15
C ASN A 316 -11.97 12.43 11.56
N HIS A 317 -11.74 13.54 12.26
CA HIS A 317 -12.02 14.89 11.76
C HIS A 317 -10.74 15.61 11.32
N ASN A 318 -9.78 14.85 10.79
CA ASN A 318 -8.45 15.32 10.36
C ASN A 318 -7.48 15.62 11.52
N ASP A 319 -7.83 15.20 12.74
CA ASP A 319 -7.08 15.50 13.98
C ASP A 319 -5.70 14.86 14.00
N TYR A 320 -5.59 13.65 13.44
CA TYR A 320 -4.35 12.84 13.47
C TYR A 320 -3.54 12.93 12.18
N ASN A 321 -3.85 13.90 11.31
CA ASN A 321 -3.25 13.97 9.99
C ASN A 321 -1.74 14.21 10.04
N GLY A 322 -0.99 13.32 9.40
CA GLY A 322 0.47 13.37 9.31
C GLY A 322 1.17 12.59 10.41
N PHE A 323 0.45 12.04 11.38
CA PHE A 323 1.02 11.07 12.30
C PHE A 323 1.08 9.69 11.65
N ILE A 324 2.22 9.02 11.79
CA ILE A 324 2.45 7.64 11.35
C ILE A 324 3.20 6.93 12.47
N ALA A 325 2.67 5.80 12.95
CA ALA A 325 3.31 5.01 13.99
C ALA A 325 3.87 3.71 13.43
N PHE A 326 5.01 3.27 13.96
CA PHE A 326 5.57 1.95 13.70
C PHE A 326 5.63 1.18 15.01
N VAL A 327 5.01 0.01 15.01
CA VAL A 327 4.99 -0.91 16.14
C VAL A 327 5.58 -2.23 15.67
N ASN A 328 6.59 -2.75 16.37
CA ASN A 328 7.18 -4.04 16.05
C ASN A 328 7.31 -4.91 17.28
N PHE A 329 6.56 -6.01 17.33
CA PHE A 329 6.64 -7.02 18.38
C PHE A 329 7.78 -8.00 18.07
N ILE A 330 8.69 -8.16 19.03
CA ILE A 330 9.88 -8.99 18.91
C ILE A 330 9.90 -9.98 20.08
N PRO A 331 9.85 -11.30 19.82
CA PRO A 331 9.93 -12.31 20.86
C PRO A 331 11.38 -12.51 21.33
N ASN A 332 11.55 -12.96 22.58
CA ASN A 332 12.85 -13.35 23.11
C ASN A 332 13.35 -14.68 22.53
N SER A 333 12.43 -15.56 22.14
CA SER A 333 12.71 -16.88 21.58
C SER A 333 11.61 -17.35 20.62
N VAL A 334 11.89 -18.39 19.83
CA VAL A 334 10.89 -19.00 18.93
C VAL A 334 9.67 -19.54 19.69
N ASN A 335 9.86 -20.06 20.90
CA ASN A 335 8.77 -20.59 21.72
C ASN A 335 7.86 -19.46 22.23
N ASP A 336 8.46 -18.36 22.70
CA ASP A 336 7.72 -17.17 23.12
C ASP A 336 6.94 -16.54 21.97
N ALA A 337 7.44 -16.69 20.74
CA ALA A 337 6.84 -16.11 19.55
C ALA A 337 5.40 -16.60 19.30
N ILE A 338 5.01 -17.77 19.79
CA ILE A 338 3.64 -18.30 19.61
C ILE A 338 2.72 -17.90 20.77
N GLN A 339 3.22 -17.90 22.00
CA GLN A 339 2.40 -17.74 23.22
C GLN A 339 2.34 -16.31 23.74
N SER A 340 3.36 -15.52 23.45
CA SER A 340 3.60 -14.24 24.14
C SER A 340 3.56 -13.04 23.19
N MET A 341 3.30 -13.28 21.90
CA MET A 341 3.12 -12.24 20.87
C MET A 341 1.66 -12.23 20.40
N PRO A 342 1.11 -11.06 20.01
CA PRO A 342 -0.28 -10.96 19.60
C PRO A 342 -0.56 -11.85 18.39
N ALA A 343 -1.66 -12.59 18.45
CA ALA A 343 -1.99 -13.54 17.41
C ALA A 343 -2.47 -12.83 16.12
N PRO A 344 -1.87 -13.10 14.95
CA PRO A 344 -2.46 -12.72 13.67
C PRO A 344 -3.71 -13.55 13.38
N CYS A 345 -4.67 -12.95 12.68
CA CYS A 345 -5.81 -13.65 12.10
C CYS A 345 -5.36 -14.69 11.05
N THR A 346 -6.31 -15.51 10.58
CA THR A 346 -6.07 -16.59 9.61
C THR A 346 -5.34 -16.12 8.36
N THR A 347 -5.73 -14.95 7.87
CA THR A 347 -5.01 -14.18 6.84
C THR A 347 -4.19 -13.12 7.59
N LYS A 348 -2.87 -13.02 7.35
CA LYS A 348 -1.96 -12.10 8.09
C LYS A 348 -2.10 -10.64 7.61
N VAL A 349 -3.32 -10.17 7.67
CA VAL A 349 -3.80 -8.86 7.25
C VAL A 349 -4.46 -8.12 8.42
N SER A 350 -4.61 -8.79 9.55
CA SER A 350 -5.08 -8.22 10.82
C SER A 350 -4.57 -9.03 12.00
N LEU A 351 -4.52 -8.38 13.16
CA LEU A 351 -4.35 -9.05 14.45
C LEU A 351 -5.70 -9.46 15.04
N TYR A 352 -5.72 -10.53 15.84
CA TYR A 352 -6.93 -11.00 16.49
C TYR A 352 -7.36 -10.02 17.58
N GLU A 353 -8.45 -9.29 17.35
CA GLU A 353 -8.96 -8.24 18.24
C GLU A 353 -9.24 -8.69 19.68
N ASN A 354 -9.48 -10.00 19.90
CA ASN A 354 -9.71 -10.55 21.24
C ASN A 354 -8.46 -11.10 21.92
N ASP A 355 -7.29 -11.02 21.28
CA ASP A 355 -6.02 -11.41 21.89
C ASP A 355 -5.69 -10.49 23.09
N PRO A 356 -5.39 -11.04 24.28
CA PRO A 356 -5.13 -10.22 25.48
C PRO A 356 -3.92 -9.30 25.36
N ILE A 357 -2.87 -9.72 24.65
CA ILE A 357 -1.66 -8.92 24.44
C ILE A 357 -1.98 -7.76 23.51
N PHE A 358 -2.74 -8.03 22.45
CA PHE A 358 -3.16 -7.00 21.50
C PHE A 358 -4.11 -5.97 22.12
N LYS A 359 -5.10 -6.42 22.91
CA LYS A 359 -5.99 -5.53 23.68
C LYS A 359 -5.21 -4.61 24.61
N LYS A 360 -4.29 -5.19 25.39
CA LYS A 360 -3.43 -4.41 26.28
C LYS A 360 -2.60 -3.38 25.52
N PHE A 361 -2.03 -3.76 24.38
CA PHE A 361 -1.32 -2.83 23.52
C PHE A 361 -2.20 -1.66 23.07
N LYS A 362 -3.45 -1.89 22.63
CA LYS A 362 -4.37 -0.81 22.22
C LYS A 362 -4.65 0.16 23.38
N ASP A 363 -4.87 -0.36 24.58
CA ASP A 363 -5.06 0.45 25.79
C ASP A 363 -3.81 1.27 26.15
N ASP A 364 -2.64 0.64 26.09
CA ASP A 364 -1.36 1.27 26.39
C ASP A 364 -1.01 2.32 25.33
N PHE A 365 -1.31 2.06 24.05
CA PHE A 365 -1.13 3.00 22.94
C PHE A 365 -1.93 4.28 23.19
N TYR A 366 -3.23 4.15 23.49
CA TYR A 366 -4.09 5.29 23.79
C TYR A 366 -3.53 6.14 24.93
N LYS A 367 -3.20 5.50 26.07
CA LYS A 367 -2.70 6.21 27.26
C LYS A 367 -1.35 6.91 27.01
N THR A 368 -0.46 6.26 26.28
CA THR A 368 0.92 6.72 26.09
C THR A 368 1.01 7.78 24.99
N ILE A 369 0.24 7.63 23.91
CA ILE A 369 0.38 8.46 22.70
C ILE A 369 -0.52 9.70 22.74
N THR A 370 -1.67 9.67 23.44
CA THR A 370 -2.55 10.85 23.55
C THR A 370 -1.81 12.11 24.01
N PRO A 371 -1.07 12.09 25.13
CA PRO A 371 -0.38 13.30 25.61
C PRO A 371 0.65 13.83 24.61
N VAL A 372 1.34 12.92 23.90
CA VAL A 372 2.37 13.28 22.91
C VAL A 372 1.73 13.97 21.70
N ILE A 373 0.64 13.41 21.17
CA ILE A 373 -0.08 14.00 20.04
C ILE A 373 -0.61 15.38 20.42
N ASP A 374 -1.23 15.50 21.59
CA ASP A 374 -1.79 16.77 22.07
C ASP A 374 -0.70 17.85 22.20
N GLU A 375 0.48 17.50 22.71
CA GLU A 375 1.62 18.42 22.80
C GLU A 375 2.11 18.86 21.41
N VAL A 376 2.25 17.93 20.47
CA VAL A 376 2.68 18.24 19.09
C VAL A 376 1.66 19.16 18.41
N LEU A 377 0.37 18.85 18.52
CA LEU A 377 -0.70 19.66 17.93
C LEU A 377 -0.73 21.08 18.53
N LYS A 378 -0.60 21.20 19.85
CA LYS A 378 -0.51 22.49 20.54
C LYS A 378 0.68 23.33 20.03
N ASN A 379 1.83 22.70 19.83
CA ASN A 379 3.02 23.36 19.30
C ASN A 379 2.84 23.80 17.84
N VAL A 380 2.17 22.99 17.02
CA VAL A 380 1.85 23.33 15.62
C VAL A 380 0.88 24.52 15.56
N GLU A 381 -0.14 24.56 16.42
CA GLU A 381 -1.07 25.69 16.50
C GLU A 381 -0.39 26.97 16.99
N ALA A 382 0.45 26.87 18.01
CA ALA A 382 1.25 28.00 18.50
C ALA A 382 2.17 28.57 17.40
N ALA A 383 2.84 27.71 16.64
CA ALA A 383 3.68 28.12 15.51
C ALA A 383 2.86 28.80 14.40
N LYS A 384 1.67 28.29 14.08
CA LYS A 384 0.75 28.94 13.12
C LYS A 384 0.27 30.31 13.61
N ALA A 385 -0.01 30.45 14.91
CA ALA A 385 -0.43 31.73 15.50
C ALA A 385 0.70 32.78 15.47
N GLN A 386 1.95 32.36 15.68
CA GLN A 386 3.13 33.23 15.59
C GLN A 386 3.50 33.60 14.14
N ALA A 387 3.18 32.72 13.18
CA ALA A 387 3.36 32.98 11.75
C ALA A 387 2.27 33.88 11.13
N LYS A 388 1.36 34.46 11.94
CA LYS A 388 0.44 35.50 11.45
C LYS A 388 1.25 36.62 10.79
N PRO A 389 0.78 37.18 9.66
CA PRO A 389 1.52 38.24 8.97
C PRO A 389 1.76 39.37 9.96
N LYS A 390 3.03 39.81 10.06
CA LYS A 390 3.35 41.11 10.65
C LYS A 390 2.34 42.10 10.04
N ALA A 391 1.62 42.84 10.88
CA ALA A 391 0.65 43.84 10.44
C ALA A 391 1.25 44.58 9.23
N PRO A 392 0.47 44.78 8.14
CA PRO A 392 1.01 45.45 6.96
C PRO A 392 1.72 46.70 7.46
N VAL A 393 3.03 46.78 7.16
CA VAL A 393 3.80 47.99 7.42
C VAL A 393 2.92 49.14 6.94
N PRO A 394 2.64 50.16 7.78
CA PRO A 394 1.81 51.28 7.38
C PRO A 394 2.26 51.68 5.99
N ALA A 395 1.34 51.66 5.03
CA ALA A 395 1.66 51.97 3.65
C ALA A 395 2.55 53.22 3.67
N PRO A 396 3.77 53.18 3.07
CA PRO A 396 4.55 54.38 2.91
C PRO A 396 3.61 55.44 2.33
N ALA A 397 3.58 56.62 2.94
CA ALA A 397 2.78 57.73 2.46
C ALA A 397 2.88 57.74 0.93
N PRO A 398 1.74 57.76 0.21
CA PRO A 398 1.71 57.48 -1.21
C PRO A 398 2.79 58.31 -1.89
N PRO A 399 3.81 57.69 -2.52
CA PRO A 399 4.68 58.44 -3.39
C PRO A 399 3.79 59.12 -4.43
N ALA A 400 4.04 60.40 -4.67
CA ALA A 400 3.31 61.19 -5.66
C ALA A 400 3.06 60.34 -6.91
N ALA A 401 1.80 60.30 -7.33
CA ALA A 401 1.27 59.43 -8.37
C ALA A 401 2.31 59.23 -9.50
N PRO A 402 2.80 58.00 -9.72
CA PRO A 402 3.45 57.68 -10.97
C PRO A 402 2.40 57.86 -12.05
N ALA A 403 2.75 58.65 -13.08
CA ALA A 403 1.92 58.87 -14.24
C ALA A 403 1.32 57.53 -14.71
N VAL A 404 0.00 57.53 -14.88
CA VAL A 404 -0.76 56.46 -15.52
C VAL A 404 -0.05 56.09 -16.81
N LEU A 405 0.60 54.93 -16.84
CA LEU A 405 0.95 54.32 -18.11
C LEU A 405 -0.37 53.90 -18.76
N PRO A 406 -0.65 54.35 -19.99
CA PRO A 406 -1.89 54.04 -20.67
C PRO A 406 -2.02 52.52 -20.82
N ALA A 407 -3.26 52.03 -20.72
CA ALA A 407 -3.59 50.64 -21.05
C ALA A 407 -3.10 50.34 -22.47
N LEU A 408 -2.02 49.55 -22.58
CA LEU A 408 -1.46 49.16 -23.87
C LEU A 408 -2.37 48.10 -24.51
N ALA A 409 -3.25 48.57 -25.38
CA ALA A 409 -4.15 47.80 -26.24
C ALA A 409 -3.44 46.90 -27.29
N SER A 410 -2.19 46.51 -27.07
CA SER A 410 -1.37 45.82 -28.08
C SER A 410 -0.41 44.78 -27.47
N THR A 411 -0.81 44.08 -26.40
CA THR A 411 0.01 42.99 -25.87
C THR A 411 -0.18 41.72 -26.73
N PRO A 412 0.88 41.19 -27.37
CA PRO A 412 0.73 40.07 -28.31
C PRO A 412 0.14 38.81 -27.65
N VAL A 413 -0.81 38.14 -28.30
CA VAL A 413 -1.46 36.90 -27.80
C VAL A 413 -0.70 35.62 -28.13
N VAL A 414 0.43 35.74 -28.85
CA VAL A 414 1.33 34.63 -29.19
C VAL A 414 2.56 34.70 -28.28
N TYR A 415 2.95 33.56 -27.69
CA TYR A 415 4.02 33.51 -26.68
C TYR A 415 5.34 34.08 -27.18
N LYS A 416 5.72 33.81 -28.44
CA LYS A 416 6.97 34.29 -29.04
C LYS A 416 7.02 35.82 -29.08
N ASP A 417 5.94 36.45 -29.51
CA ASP A 417 5.85 37.91 -29.63
C ASP A 417 5.72 38.57 -28.24
N PHE A 418 5.01 37.91 -27.33
CA PHE A 418 4.95 38.30 -25.93
C PHE A 418 6.32 38.25 -25.25
N PHE A 419 7.09 37.19 -25.52
CA PHE A 419 8.44 37.03 -25.00
C PHE A 419 9.33 38.18 -25.47
N ALA A 420 9.35 38.46 -26.77
CA ALA A 420 10.12 39.58 -27.33
C ALA A 420 9.67 40.93 -26.75
N PHE A 421 8.37 41.12 -26.51
CA PHE A 421 7.81 42.35 -25.94
C PHE A 421 8.14 42.55 -24.44
N ILE A 422 8.18 41.47 -23.66
CA ILE A 422 8.35 41.51 -22.20
C ILE A 422 9.81 41.37 -21.77
N GLN A 423 10.64 40.65 -22.52
CA GLN A 423 12.04 40.41 -22.18
C GLN A 423 12.84 41.69 -21.84
N PRO A 424 12.81 42.77 -22.65
CA PRO A 424 13.54 43.99 -22.30
C PRO A 424 13.00 44.66 -21.02
N LYS A 425 11.70 44.50 -20.72
CA LYS A 425 11.07 45.05 -19.50
C LYS A 425 11.48 44.27 -18.26
N VAL A 426 11.49 42.94 -18.33
CA VAL A 426 11.95 42.07 -17.23
C VAL A 426 13.42 42.35 -16.92
N LYS A 427 14.27 42.50 -17.94
CA LYS A 427 15.69 42.86 -17.77
C LYS A 427 15.89 44.26 -17.20
N ALA A 428 15.06 45.22 -17.56
CA ALA A 428 15.13 46.58 -17.02
C ALA A 428 14.74 46.61 -15.53
N ILE A 429 13.75 45.82 -15.13
CA ILE A 429 13.30 45.74 -13.73
C ILE A 429 14.29 44.95 -12.87
N ASN A 430 14.87 43.87 -13.41
CA ASN A 430 15.80 43.00 -12.70
C ASN A 430 17.10 42.83 -13.52
N PRO A 431 18.01 43.83 -13.48
CA PRO A 431 19.23 43.81 -14.30
C PRO A 431 20.22 42.71 -13.92
N THR A 432 20.09 42.13 -12.71
CA THR A 432 20.94 41.05 -12.21
C THR A 432 20.47 39.65 -12.61
N PHE A 433 19.29 39.52 -13.23
CA PHE A 433 18.81 38.20 -13.65
C PHE A 433 19.69 37.59 -14.74
N THR A 434 20.04 36.32 -14.54
CA THR A 434 20.62 35.47 -15.57
C THR A 434 19.62 35.26 -16.73
N PRO A 435 20.08 34.87 -17.94
CA PRO A 435 19.17 34.56 -19.05
C PRO A 435 18.11 33.50 -18.71
N GLN A 436 18.45 32.52 -17.87
CA GLN A 436 17.55 31.47 -17.39
C GLN A 436 16.47 32.05 -16.48
N GLU A 437 16.82 32.93 -15.55
CA GLU A 437 15.88 33.60 -14.65
C GLU A 437 14.94 34.54 -15.40
N ILE A 438 15.45 35.26 -16.42
CA ILE A 438 14.62 36.09 -17.31
C ILE A 438 13.59 35.20 -18.03
N THR A 439 14.01 34.04 -18.54
CA THR A 439 13.11 33.11 -19.25
C THR A 439 12.04 32.54 -18.32
N ALA A 440 12.42 32.12 -17.11
CA ALA A 440 11.51 31.60 -16.11
C ALA A 440 10.48 32.65 -15.67
N GLU A 441 10.91 33.90 -15.49
CA GLU A 441 10.03 34.99 -15.09
C GLU A 441 9.04 35.36 -16.21
N ILE A 442 9.48 35.38 -17.48
CA ILE A 442 8.56 35.61 -18.62
C ILE A 442 7.52 34.48 -18.71
N ALA A 443 7.92 33.23 -18.49
CA ALA A 443 6.99 32.09 -18.47
C ALA A 443 5.97 32.20 -17.32
N ARG A 444 6.40 32.67 -16.14
CA ARG A 444 5.52 32.94 -14.99
C ARG A 444 4.46 34.00 -15.32
N ILE A 445 4.90 35.14 -15.88
CA ILE A 445 4.01 36.25 -16.27
C ILE A 445 3.01 35.79 -17.35
N TRP A 446 3.47 34.97 -18.31
CA TRP A 446 2.61 34.40 -19.34
C TRP A 446 1.49 33.51 -18.77
N ASN A 447 1.82 32.65 -17.81
CA ASN A 447 0.84 31.77 -17.18
C ASN A 447 -0.18 32.57 -16.35
N GLN A 448 0.25 33.62 -15.65
CA GLN A 448 -0.67 34.53 -14.95
C GLN A 448 -1.63 35.23 -15.92
N ARG A 449 -1.14 35.65 -17.08
CA ARG A 449 -1.98 36.25 -18.12
C ARG A 449 -3.02 35.26 -18.66
N LYS A 450 -2.66 34.00 -18.89
CA LYS A 450 -3.62 32.97 -19.33
C LYS A 450 -4.77 32.78 -18.35
N LEU A 451 -4.50 32.87 -17.04
CA LEU A 451 -5.53 32.76 -16.01
C LEU A 451 -6.49 33.96 -16.01
N LEU A 452 -6.01 35.15 -16.38
CA LEU A 452 -6.82 36.37 -16.46
C LEU A 452 -7.64 36.49 -17.75
N ILE A 453 -7.24 35.81 -18.83
CA ILE A 453 -7.93 35.80 -20.13
C ILE A 453 -8.89 34.61 -20.25
N ALA A 454 -8.91 33.69 -19.29
CA ALA A 454 -9.86 32.59 -19.28
C ALA A 454 -11.31 33.13 -19.31
N PRO A 455 -12.13 32.74 -20.29
CA PRO A 455 -13.52 33.20 -20.37
C PRO A 455 -14.26 32.80 -19.11
N ALA A 456 -15.04 33.73 -18.55
CA ALA A 456 -15.86 33.49 -17.38
C ALA A 456 -16.71 32.23 -17.59
N ALA A 457 -16.66 31.30 -16.63
CA ALA A 457 -17.47 30.09 -16.67
C ALA A 457 -18.95 30.49 -16.79
N ALA A 458 -19.66 29.88 -17.74
CA ALA A 458 -21.09 30.09 -17.92
C ALA A 458 -21.82 29.76 -16.59
N PRO A 459 -22.82 30.56 -16.18
CA PRO A 459 -23.55 30.32 -14.95
C PRO A 459 -24.19 28.91 -14.98
N PRO A 460 -24.20 28.20 -13.84
CA PRO A 460 -24.76 26.86 -13.76
C PRO A 460 -26.23 26.87 -14.15
N ALA A 461 -26.64 25.90 -14.97
CA ALA A 461 -28.03 25.72 -15.35
C ALA A 461 -28.89 25.46 -14.09
N PRO A 462 -30.10 26.04 -14.01
CA PRO A 462 -30.99 25.83 -12.87
C PRO A 462 -31.33 24.34 -12.70
N ALA A 463 -31.34 23.89 -11.45
CA ALA A 463 -31.62 22.50 -11.10
C ALA A 463 -33.05 22.10 -11.55
N PRO A 464 -33.23 20.88 -12.11
CA PRO A 464 -34.56 20.39 -12.48
C PRO A 464 -35.44 20.24 -11.22
N ALA A 465 -36.71 20.59 -11.38
CA ALA A 465 -37.70 20.51 -10.32
C ALA A 465 -37.84 19.06 -9.79
N PRO A 466 -38.05 18.87 -8.47
CA PRO A 466 -38.20 17.55 -7.88
C PRO A 466 -39.44 16.84 -8.43
N ALA A 467 -39.28 15.56 -8.76
CA ALA A 467 -40.36 14.71 -9.25
C ALA A 467 -41.46 14.55 -8.18
N PRO A 468 -42.74 14.48 -8.57
CA PRO A 468 -43.84 14.29 -7.64
C PRO A 468 -43.73 12.94 -6.91
N ALA A 469 -44.03 12.96 -5.62
CA ALA A 469 -43.96 11.79 -4.75
C ALA A 469 -44.91 10.67 -5.24
N PRO A 470 -44.49 9.39 -5.16
CA PRO A 470 -45.33 8.28 -5.57
C PRO A 470 -46.55 8.14 -4.64
N ALA A 471 -47.70 7.85 -5.24
CA ALA A 471 -48.96 7.65 -4.54
C ALA A 471 -48.88 6.44 -3.59
N PRO A 472 -49.54 6.50 -2.41
CA PRO A 472 -49.52 5.42 -1.44
C PRO A 472 -50.21 4.16 -1.97
N VAL A 473 -49.56 3.02 -1.76
CA VAL A 473 -50.05 1.69 -2.13
C VAL A 473 -51.20 1.27 -1.20
N PRO A 474 -52.33 0.75 -1.71
CA PRO A 474 -53.43 0.29 -0.86
C PRO A 474 -53.05 -0.97 -0.07
N VAL A 475 -53.35 -0.96 1.23
CA VAL A 475 -53.20 -2.12 2.12
C VAL A 475 -54.33 -3.12 1.85
N PRO A 476 -54.04 -4.43 1.63
CA PRO A 476 -55.08 -5.42 1.45
C PRO A 476 -55.80 -5.76 2.78
N ALA A 477 -57.13 -5.91 2.70
CA ALA A 477 -57.98 -6.26 3.83
C ALA A 477 -57.72 -7.69 4.32
N PRO A 478 -57.84 -7.96 5.63
CA PRO A 478 -57.66 -9.30 6.19
C PRO A 478 -58.82 -10.23 5.81
N ALA A 479 -58.48 -11.49 5.54
CA ALA A 479 -59.43 -12.54 5.16
C ALA A 479 -60.36 -12.93 6.34
N PRO A 480 -61.63 -13.27 6.08
CA PRO A 480 -62.57 -13.69 7.11
C PRO A 480 -62.24 -15.10 7.64
N ALA A 481 -62.54 -15.29 8.93
CA ALA A 481 -62.23 -16.46 9.76
C ALA A 481 -62.98 -17.74 9.40
#